data_AF-A0A328EK66-F1
#
_entry.id   AF-A0A328EK66-F1
#
_cell.length_a   1.000
_cell.length_b   1.000
_cell.length_c   1.000
_cell.angle_alpha   90.00
_cell.angle_beta   90.00
_cell.angle_gamma   90.00
#
_symmetry.space_group_name_H-M   'P 1'
#
loop_
_entity.id
_entity.type
_entity.pdbx_description
1 polymer ?
#
loop_
_entity_poly.entity_id
_entity_poly.type
_entity_poly.pdbx_seq_one_letter_code
_entity_poly.pdbx_strand_id
1 'polypeptide(L)'
;MDTMLFNFQAFVDEMREKPDKKEIVEKYEKRYGPIQGGIQDQIRFKEYLTNFEYIPFSTPEELGDDFDWALLQRLVAGSFSSDYELKLNTDKDAYELYIAVKSGDQSVVKTISELRSFQMLRLYEIYIEEQMNIQILKKEEEAESEQGAIDAEREMRLKKRNAVRDTMGREKMAQEVKADQEQKLDDLLGKL
;
A
#
# COMPACT_ATOMS: atom_id res chain seq x y z
N MET A 1 8.07 -22.77 8.67
CA MET A 1 7.46 -21.70 7.87
C MET A 1 6.94 -20.71 8.87
N ASP A 2 7.62 -19.58 9.04
CA ASP A 2 7.09 -18.51 9.87
C ASP A 2 5.74 -18.10 9.29
N THR A 3 4.71 -18.23 10.12
CA THR A 3 3.34 -17.93 9.71
C THR A 3 3.16 -16.45 9.94
N MET A 4 3.03 -15.67 8.87
CA MET A 4 2.73 -14.25 8.96
C MET A 4 1.50 -14.01 9.86
N LEU A 5 1.51 -12.92 10.62
CA LEU A 5 0.42 -12.57 11.54
C LEU A 5 -0.89 -12.32 10.81
N PHE A 6 -0.84 -11.76 9.59
CA PHE A 6 -2.01 -11.66 8.73
C PHE A 6 -2.15 -12.92 7.86
N ASN A 7 -3.30 -13.60 7.96
CA ASN A 7 -3.65 -14.73 7.09
C ASN A 7 -4.93 -14.39 6.31
N PHE A 8 -4.81 -14.28 4.99
CA PHE A 8 -5.93 -13.93 4.10
C PHE A 8 -7.11 -14.91 4.20
N GLN A 9 -6.84 -16.21 4.24
CA GLN A 9 -7.92 -17.20 4.27
C GLN A 9 -8.65 -17.17 5.60
N ALA A 10 -7.91 -17.06 6.71
CA ALA A 10 -8.51 -16.91 8.04
C ALA A 10 -9.34 -15.63 8.14
N PHE A 11 -8.88 -14.53 7.55
CA PHE A 11 -9.64 -13.27 7.48
C PHE A 11 -10.95 -13.43 6.69
N VAL A 12 -10.91 -14.08 5.53
CA VAL A 12 -12.12 -14.34 4.73
C VAL A 12 -13.09 -15.26 5.47
N ASP A 13 -12.58 -16.28 6.17
CA ASP A 13 -13.41 -17.17 6.99
C ASP A 13 -14.06 -16.41 8.15
N GLU A 14 -13.33 -15.53 8.83
CA GLU A 14 -13.89 -14.63 9.85
C GLU A 14 -14.97 -13.70 9.27
N MET A 15 -14.77 -13.17 8.07
CA MET A 15 -15.78 -12.34 7.40
C MET A 15 -17.08 -13.11 7.14
N ARG A 16 -17.01 -14.41 6.81
CA ARG A 16 -18.19 -15.26 6.57
C ARG A 16 -19.04 -15.46 7.83
N GLU A 17 -18.44 -15.35 9.01
CA GLU A 17 -19.11 -15.52 10.30
C GLU A 17 -19.76 -14.22 10.83
N LYS A 18 -19.35 -13.05 10.32
CA LYS A 18 -19.85 -11.75 10.76
C LYS A 18 -20.98 -11.26 9.84
N PRO A 19 -22.21 -10.98 10.35
CA PRO A 19 -23.35 -10.65 9.49
C PRO A 19 -23.13 -9.50 8.51
N ASP A 20 -22.45 -8.44 8.94
CA ASP A 20 -22.14 -7.25 8.14
C ASP A 20 -21.05 -7.50 7.09
N LYS A 21 -20.12 -8.42 7.35
CA LYS A 21 -19.02 -8.76 6.43
C LYS A 21 -19.37 -9.91 5.50
N LYS A 22 -20.24 -10.81 5.94
CA LYS A 22 -20.71 -11.96 5.18
C LYS A 22 -21.34 -11.54 3.85
N GLU A 23 -22.13 -10.47 3.87
CA GLU A 23 -22.76 -9.92 2.66
C GLU A 23 -21.72 -9.50 1.61
N ILE A 24 -20.57 -8.96 2.03
CA ILE A 24 -19.47 -8.58 1.12
C ILE A 24 -18.91 -9.83 0.44
N VAL A 25 -18.64 -10.89 1.22
CA VAL A 25 -18.13 -12.17 0.68
C VAL A 25 -19.12 -12.78 -0.30
N GLU A 26 -20.40 -12.86 0.07
CA GLU A 26 -21.46 -13.43 -0.78
C GLU A 26 -21.63 -12.63 -2.08
N LYS A 27 -21.64 -11.30 -2.02
CA LYS A 27 -21.72 -10.42 -3.20
C LYS A 27 -20.53 -10.57 -4.12
N TYR A 28 -19.33 -10.73 -3.55
CA TYR A 28 -18.10 -10.98 -4.31
C TYR A 28 -18.19 -12.34 -5.01
N GLU A 29 -18.46 -13.40 -4.26
CA GLU A 29 -18.45 -14.77 -4.77
C GLU A 29 -19.54 -15.01 -5.83
N LYS A 30 -20.71 -14.38 -5.67
CA LYS A 30 -21.78 -14.39 -6.69
C LYS A 30 -21.31 -13.86 -8.05
N ARG A 31 -20.37 -12.90 -8.08
CA ARG A 31 -19.93 -12.20 -9.31
C ARG A 31 -18.62 -12.72 -9.90
N TYR A 32 -17.76 -13.28 -9.04
CA TYR A 32 -16.38 -13.63 -9.39
C TYR A 32 -16.02 -15.09 -9.12
N GLY A 33 -16.94 -15.86 -8.52
CA GLY A 33 -16.68 -17.23 -8.08
C GLY A 33 -16.13 -17.31 -6.66
N PRO A 34 -16.01 -18.52 -6.10
CA PRO A 34 -15.59 -18.73 -4.71
C PRO A 34 -14.19 -18.15 -4.45
N ILE A 35 -14.01 -17.51 -3.29
CA ILE A 35 -12.70 -17.02 -2.85
C ILE A 35 -11.88 -18.22 -2.40
N GLN A 36 -10.81 -18.52 -3.16
CA GLN A 36 -9.90 -19.63 -2.93
C GLN A 36 -8.45 -19.16 -3.09
N GLY A 37 -7.53 -19.82 -2.40
CA GLY A 37 -6.10 -19.52 -2.47
C GLY A 37 -5.71 -18.28 -1.67
N GLY A 38 -4.54 -17.73 -1.98
CA GLY A 38 -4.03 -16.53 -1.32
C GLY A 38 -4.64 -15.25 -1.89
N ILE A 39 -4.34 -14.12 -1.25
CA ILE A 39 -4.69 -12.81 -1.82
C ILE A 39 -4.09 -12.61 -3.22
N GLN A 40 -2.92 -13.20 -3.48
CA GLN A 40 -2.25 -13.13 -4.76
C GLN A 40 -3.02 -13.81 -5.89
N ASP A 41 -3.92 -14.75 -5.55
CA ASP A 41 -4.74 -15.47 -6.52
C ASP A 41 -5.98 -14.68 -6.96
N GLN A 42 -6.36 -13.66 -6.19
CA GLN A 42 -7.58 -12.90 -6.42
C GLN A 42 -7.45 -11.96 -7.62
N ILE A 43 -8.56 -11.82 -8.36
CA ILE A 43 -8.61 -11.04 -9.62
C ILE A 43 -8.07 -9.63 -9.43
N ARG A 44 -8.51 -8.95 -8.37
CA ARG A 44 -8.09 -7.57 -8.06
C ARG A 44 -6.59 -7.46 -7.83
N PHE A 45 -6.00 -8.46 -7.16
CA PHE A 45 -4.57 -8.45 -6.94
C PHE A 45 -3.82 -8.53 -8.27
N LYS A 46 -4.18 -9.52 -9.10
CA LYS A 46 -3.55 -9.79 -10.39
C LYS A 46 -3.68 -8.63 -11.39
N GLU A 47 -4.84 -7.99 -11.46
CA GLU A 47 -5.14 -6.97 -12.47
C GLU A 47 -4.70 -5.56 -12.05
N TYR A 48 -4.66 -5.27 -10.74
CA TYR A 48 -4.47 -3.91 -10.24
C TYR A 48 -3.29 -3.80 -9.28
N LEU A 49 -3.29 -4.57 -8.17
CA LEU A 49 -2.30 -4.38 -7.10
C LEU A 49 -0.87 -4.78 -7.52
N THR A 50 -0.72 -5.67 -8.49
CA THR A 50 0.58 -6.05 -9.09
C THR A 50 1.29 -4.90 -9.79
N ASN A 51 0.56 -3.87 -10.23
CA ASN A 51 1.15 -2.70 -10.90
C ASN A 51 1.87 -1.74 -9.93
N PHE A 52 1.71 -1.94 -8.62
CA PHE A 52 2.46 -1.21 -7.61
C PHE A 52 3.71 -2.02 -7.23
N GLU A 53 4.82 -1.70 -7.89
CA GLU A 53 6.14 -2.24 -7.56
C GLU A 53 6.48 -2.00 -6.09
N TYR A 54 7.17 -2.93 -5.43
CA TYR A 54 7.60 -2.74 -4.05
C TYR A 54 8.85 -1.86 -3.98
N ILE A 55 8.85 -0.90 -3.08
CA ILE A 55 9.99 -0.05 -2.76
C ILE A 55 10.30 -0.24 -1.28
N PRO A 56 11.53 -0.68 -0.91
CA PRO A 56 11.94 -0.85 0.47
C PRO A 56 11.73 0.42 1.30
N PHE A 57 11.20 0.25 2.51
CA PHE A 57 10.90 1.33 3.44
C PHE A 57 11.07 0.84 4.88
N SER A 58 11.24 1.77 5.83
CA SER A 58 11.37 1.50 7.25
C SER A 58 10.10 0.83 7.80
N THR A 59 10.28 -0.32 8.44
CA THR A 59 9.22 -1.06 9.13
C THR A 59 9.48 -1.02 10.63
N PRO A 60 8.46 -1.26 11.48
CA PRO A 60 8.67 -1.35 12.93
C PRO A 60 9.61 -2.52 13.25
N GLU A 61 10.75 -2.23 13.91
CA GLU A 61 11.78 -3.23 14.21
C GLU A 61 11.23 -4.44 14.98
N GLU A 62 10.34 -4.20 15.93
CA GLU A 62 9.71 -5.24 16.77
C GLU A 62 8.87 -6.24 15.98
N LEU A 63 8.43 -5.89 14.76
CA LEU A 63 7.56 -6.73 13.94
C LEU A 63 8.33 -7.54 12.90
N GLY A 64 9.60 -7.25 12.64
CA GLY A 64 10.46 -8.03 11.73
C GLY A 64 9.76 -8.49 10.45
N ASP A 65 9.65 -9.81 10.28
CA ASP A 65 9.03 -10.48 9.13
C ASP A 65 7.59 -10.99 9.41
N ASP A 66 6.95 -10.50 10.47
CA ASP A 66 5.59 -10.89 10.86
C ASP A 66 4.53 -10.51 9.82
N PHE A 67 4.85 -9.61 8.89
CA PHE A 67 3.95 -9.11 7.86
C PHE A 67 4.60 -9.09 6.47
N ASP A 68 3.78 -9.28 5.43
CA ASP A 68 4.19 -9.08 4.03
C ASP A 68 4.23 -7.58 3.68
N TRP A 69 5.35 -6.92 3.97
CA TRP A 69 5.53 -5.48 3.74
C TRP A 69 5.31 -5.06 2.27
N ALA A 70 5.56 -5.96 1.32
CA ALA A 70 5.31 -5.70 -0.09
C ALA A 70 3.81 -5.70 -0.39
N LEU A 71 3.06 -6.66 0.15
CA LEU A 71 1.60 -6.67 0.08
C LEU A 71 0.98 -5.44 0.75
N LEU A 72 1.42 -5.09 1.96
CA LEU A 72 0.96 -3.88 2.63
C LEU A 72 1.14 -2.64 1.74
N GLN A 73 2.34 -2.44 1.20
CA GLN A 73 2.62 -1.26 0.39
C GLN A 73 1.73 -1.22 -0.87
N ARG A 74 1.47 -2.37 -1.49
CA ARG A 74 0.54 -2.46 -2.63
C ARG A 74 -0.89 -2.09 -2.24
N LEU A 75 -1.35 -2.59 -1.09
CA LEU A 75 -2.68 -2.28 -0.55
C LEU A 75 -2.82 -0.78 -0.25
N VAL A 76 -1.82 -0.18 0.41
CA VAL A 76 -1.77 1.25 0.70
C VAL A 76 -1.75 2.08 -0.58
N ALA A 77 -0.87 1.76 -1.53
CA ALA A 77 -0.73 2.52 -2.76
C ALA A 77 -1.95 2.39 -3.68
N GLY A 78 -2.62 1.24 -3.64
CA GLY A 78 -3.83 0.96 -4.41
C GLY A 78 -5.14 1.39 -3.73
N SER A 79 -5.10 1.84 -2.48
CA SER A 79 -6.29 2.20 -1.70
C SER A 79 -6.97 3.46 -2.21
N PHE A 80 -8.31 3.51 -2.13
CA PHE A 80 -9.11 4.69 -2.50
C PHE A 80 -9.48 5.54 -1.29
N SER A 81 -9.55 4.93 -0.10
CA SER A 81 -9.95 5.54 1.18
C SER A 81 -8.81 6.23 1.92
N SER A 82 -7.58 6.07 1.46
CA SER A 82 -6.41 6.71 2.04
C SER A 82 -5.49 7.26 0.96
N ASP A 83 -4.70 8.26 1.32
CA ASP A 83 -3.58 8.71 0.53
C ASP A 83 -2.26 8.27 1.18
N TYR A 84 -1.17 8.29 0.42
CA TYR A 84 0.14 7.91 0.93
C TYR A 84 1.26 8.81 0.42
N GLU A 85 2.35 8.86 1.18
CA GLU A 85 3.61 9.46 0.76
C GLU A 85 4.76 8.52 1.11
N LEU A 86 5.74 8.42 0.21
CA LEU A 86 6.98 7.69 0.45
C LEU A 86 8.11 8.71 0.38
N LYS A 87 8.78 8.97 1.50
CA LYS A 87 9.80 10.03 1.61
C LYS A 87 11.12 9.45 2.08
N LEU A 88 12.21 9.90 1.49
CA LEU A 88 13.54 9.56 1.98
C LEU A 88 13.78 10.27 3.33
N ASN A 89 13.99 9.48 4.37
CA ASN A 89 14.53 9.98 5.63
C ASN A 89 16.05 10.01 5.50
N THR A 90 16.60 11.21 5.37
CA THR A 90 18.04 11.42 5.15
C THR A 90 18.89 10.97 6.33
N ASP A 91 18.34 10.98 7.55
CA ASP A 91 19.08 10.61 8.76
C ASP A 91 19.25 9.09 8.86
N LYS A 92 18.27 8.34 8.34
CA LYS A 92 18.26 6.86 8.33
C LYS A 92 18.71 6.25 7.01
N ASP A 93 18.91 7.08 5.98
CA ASP A 93 19.11 6.66 4.58
C ASP A 93 18.08 5.61 4.11
N ALA A 94 16.82 5.79 4.53
CA ALA A 94 15.74 4.84 4.29
C ALA A 94 14.44 5.58 3.98
N TYR A 95 13.59 4.99 3.15
CA TYR A 95 12.27 5.56 2.89
C TYR A 95 11.32 5.32 4.07
N GLU A 96 10.53 6.31 4.42
CA GLU A 96 9.42 6.19 5.37
C GLU A 96 8.08 6.25 4.60
N LEU A 97 7.18 5.33 4.93
CA LEU A 97 5.84 5.26 4.36
C LEU A 97 4.83 5.92 5.30
N TYR A 98 4.17 6.96 4.81
CA TYR A 98 3.11 7.68 5.50
C TYR A 98 1.76 7.36 4.88
N ILE A 99 0.75 7.17 5.72
CA ILE A 99 -0.65 7.03 5.33
C ILE A 99 -1.43 8.22 5.87
N ALA A 100 -2.19 8.87 5.00
CA ALA A 100 -3.10 9.94 5.36
C ALA A 100 -4.55 9.54 5.08
N VAL A 101 -5.42 9.70 6.08
CA VAL A 101 -6.87 9.50 5.94
C VAL A 101 -7.56 10.82 6.24
N LYS A 102 -8.49 11.23 5.37
CA LYS A 102 -9.32 12.42 5.56
C LYS A 102 -10.77 12.02 5.84
N SER A 103 -11.37 12.63 6.84
CA SER A 103 -12.78 12.48 7.19
C SER A 103 -13.36 13.85 7.51
N GLY A 104 -14.09 14.44 6.55
CA GLY A 104 -14.53 15.83 6.63
C GLY A 104 -13.33 16.78 6.76
N ASP A 105 -13.34 17.62 7.79
CA ASP A 105 -12.25 18.58 8.06
C ASP A 105 -11.07 17.96 8.83
N GLN A 106 -11.18 16.70 9.27
CA GLN A 106 -10.13 16.03 10.01
C GLN A 106 -9.22 15.23 9.08
N SER A 107 -7.90 15.38 9.28
CA SER A 107 -6.88 14.59 8.60
C SER A 107 -6.01 13.91 9.64
N VAL A 108 -5.85 12.59 9.52
CA VAL A 108 -4.94 11.80 10.36
C VAL A 108 -3.83 11.27 9.48
N VAL A 109 -2.58 11.53 9.88
CA VAL A 109 -1.39 10.97 9.23
C VAL A 109 -0.73 9.98 10.19
N LYS A 110 -0.30 8.84 9.67
CA LYS A 110 0.40 7.79 10.40
C LYS A 110 1.66 7.38 9.65
N THR A 111 2.76 7.17 10.37
CA THR A 111 4.00 6.60 9.86
C THR A 111 3.98 5.09 10.09
N ILE A 112 4.23 4.27 9.06
CA ILE A 112 4.15 2.81 9.19
C ILE A 112 5.16 2.27 10.21
N SER A 113 6.37 2.82 10.26
CA SER A 113 7.43 2.40 11.18
C SER A 113 7.10 2.62 12.67
N GLU A 114 6.03 3.35 12.98
CA GLU A 114 5.58 3.66 14.35
C GLU A 114 4.35 2.84 14.76
N LEU A 115 3.83 1.98 13.88
CA LEU A 115 2.61 1.22 14.13
C LEU A 115 2.89 -0.09 14.86
N ARG A 116 1.99 -0.43 15.79
CA ARG A 116 2.00 -1.71 16.50
C ARG A 116 1.34 -2.82 15.68
N SER A 117 1.62 -4.09 16.01
CA SER A 117 1.10 -5.28 15.30
C SER A 117 -0.41 -5.25 15.06
N PHE A 118 -1.24 -4.90 16.05
CA PHE A 118 -2.69 -4.85 15.87
C PHE A 118 -3.14 -3.73 14.93
N GLN A 119 -2.39 -2.62 14.86
CA GLN A 119 -2.66 -1.53 13.91
C GLN A 119 -2.29 -2.00 12.50
N MET A 120 -1.17 -2.73 12.37
CA MET A 120 -0.76 -3.34 11.11
C MET A 120 -1.79 -4.34 10.61
N LEU A 121 -2.21 -5.29 11.45
CA LEU A 121 -3.27 -6.26 11.12
C LEU A 121 -4.53 -5.56 10.62
N ARG A 122 -4.95 -4.50 11.34
CA ARG A 122 -6.15 -3.74 10.98
C ARG A 122 -6.05 -3.07 9.61
N LEU A 123 -4.85 -2.61 9.20
CA LEU A 123 -4.66 -2.05 7.85
C LEU A 123 -4.90 -3.09 6.75
N TYR A 124 -4.42 -4.33 6.92
CA TYR A 124 -4.70 -5.41 5.97
C TYR A 124 -6.20 -5.66 5.85
N GLU A 125 -6.89 -5.84 6.97
CA GLU A 125 -8.33 -6.08 6.99
C GLU A 125 -9.10 -4.98 6.24
N ILE A 126 -8.81 -3.71 6.57
CA ILE A 126 -9.48 -2.54 5.96
C ILE A 126 -9.23 -2.51 4.45
N TYR A 127 -7.98 -2.61 4.02
CA TYR A 127 -7.68 -2.46 2.60
C TYR A 127 -8.14 -3.65 1.77
N ILE A 128 -8.08 -4.87 2.31
CA ILE A 128 -8.57 -6.05 1.59
C ILE A 128 -10.08 -5.97 1.43
N GLU A 129 -10.80 -5.62 2.51
CA GLU A 129 -12.24 -5.42 2.46
C GLU A 129 -12.62 -4.30 1.47
N GLU A 130 -11.89 -3.19 1.47
CA GLU A 130 -12.05 -2.11 0.49
C GLU A 130 -11.89 -2.64 -0.94
N GLN A 131 -10.81 -3.40 -1.22
CA GLN A 131 -10.57 -3.93 -2.56
C GLN A 131 -11.68 -4.90 -3.00
N MET A 132 -12.24 -5.69 -2.09
CA MET A 132 -13.41 -6.53 -2.37
C MET A 132 -14.64 -5.69 -2.70
N ASN A 133 -14.94 -4.67 -1.89
CA ASN A 133 -16.08 -3.77 -2.13
C ASN A 133 -15.98 -3.05 -3.46
N ILE A 134 -14.83 -2.47 -3.81
CA ILE A 134 -14.68 -1.77 -5.09
C ILE A 134 -14.79 -2.77 -6.27
N GLN A 135 -14.38 -4.02 -6.07
CA GLN A 135 -14.54 -5.05 -7.10
C GLN A 135 -16.01 -5.44 -7.29
N ILE A 136 -16.79 -5.51 -6.20
CA ILE A 136 -18.23 -5.74 -6.27
C ILE A 136 -18.91 -4.60 -7.04
N LEU A 137 -18.63 -3.35 -6.66
CA LEU A 137 -19.19 -2.14 -7.28
C LEU A 137 -18.94 -2.10 -8.79
N LYS A 138 -17.73 -2.47 -9.24
CA LYS A 138 -17.37 -2.51 -10.66
C LYS A 138 -18.28 -3.42 -11.53
N LYS A 139 -18.97 -4.40 -10.93
CA LYS A 139 -19.87 -5.32 -11.63
C LYS A 139 -21.34 -5.17 -11.21
N GLU A 140 -21.73 -4.07 -10.57
CA GLU A 140 -23.15 -3.79 -10.36
C GLU A 140 -23.78 -3.30 -11.67
N GLU A 141 -24.86 -3.96 -12.09
CA GLU A 141 -25.45 -3.90 -13.43
C GLU A 141 -25.99 -2.51 -13.83
N GLU A 142 -26.07 -1.57 -12.89
CA GLU A 142 -26.68 -0.24 -13.08
C GLU A 142 -25.68 0.93 -13.11
N ALA A 143 -24.37 0.67 -13.08
CA ALA A 143 -23.39 1.70 -12.75
C ALA A 143 -22.22 1.85 -13.75
N GLU A 144 -22.52 2.09 -15.04
CA GLU A 144 -21.49 2.50 -16.02
C GLU A 144 -20.68 3.71 -15.53
N SER A 145 -21.32 4.64 -14.81
CA SER A 145 -20.68 5.79 -14.18
C SER A 145 -19.71 5.40 -13.06
N GLU A 146 -20.05 4.41 -12.22
CA GLU A 146 -19.16 3.92 -11.16
C GLU A 146 -17.97 3.17 -11.74
N GLN A 147 -18.16 2.39 -12.79
CA GLN A 147 -17.04 1.75 -13.48
C GLN A 147 -16.04 2.80 -14.01
N GLY A 148 -16.54 3.84 -14.67
CA GLY A 148 -15.69 4.95 -15.15
C GLY A 148 -14.95 5.67 -14.03
N ALA A 149 -15.62 5.93 -12.90
CA ALA A 149 -15.00 6.56 -11.74
C ALA A 149 -13.91 5.67 -11.10
N ILE A 150 -14.17 4.37 -10.97
CA ILE A 150 -13.20 3.39 -10.45
C ILE A 150 -11.97 3.34 -11.35
N ASP A 151 -12.16 3.25 -12.67
CA ASP A 151 -11.05 3.15 -13.61
C ASP A 151 -10.23 4.47 -13.64
N ALA A 152 -10.87 5.63 -13.55
CA ALA A 152 -10.20 6.92 -13.43
C ALA A 152 -9.37 7.03 -12.14
N GLU A 153 -9.92 6.59 -11.00
CA GLU A 153 -9.19 6.59 -9.73
C GLU A 153 -7.99 5.63 -9.80
N ARG A 154 -8.13 4.44 -10.40
CA ARG A 154 -7.00 3.51 -10.62
C ARG A 154 -5.89 4.19 -11.43
N GLU A 155 -6.22 4.87 -12.52
CA GLU A 155 -5.23 5.60 -13.31
C GLU A 155 -4.53 6.69 -12.50
N MET A 156 -5.28 7.44 -11.67
CA MET A 156 -4.69 8.46 -10.80
C MET A 156 -3.69 7.83 -9.83
N ARG A 157 -4.03 6.70 -9.21
CA ARG A 157 -3.15 5.98 -8.28
C ARG A 157 -1.87 5.50 -8.95
N LEU A 158 -1.97 4.95 -10.17
CA LEU A 158 -0.80 4.53 -10.95
C LEU A 158 0.07 5.73 -11.38
N LYS A 159 -0.55 6.83 -11.83
CA LYS A 159 0.16 8.07 -12.15
C LYS A 159 0.92 8.60 -10.93
N LYS A 160 0.30 8.59 -9.75
CA LYS A 160 0.95 8.96 -8.49
C LYS A 160 2.14 8.03 -8.18
N ARG A 161 1.97 6.72 -8.32
CA ARG A 161 3.07 5.76 -8.08
C ARG A 161 4.26 6.00 -9.02
N ASN A 162 4.00 6.24 -10.30
CA ASN A 162 5.05 6.55 -11.27
C ASN A 162 5.77 7.85 -10.92
N ALA A 163 5.04 8.90 -10.52
CA ALA A 163 5.64 10.16 -10.09
C ALA A 163 6.56 9.97 -8.87
N VAL A 164 6.16 9.17 -7.88
CA VAL A 164 6.99 8.81 -6.71
C VAL A 164 8.30 8.16 -7.16
N ARG A 165 8.25 7.19 -8.07
CA ARG A 165 9.45 6.54 -8.61
C ARG A 165 10.37 7.54 -9.32
N ASP A 166 9.79 8.40 -10.15
CA ASP A 166 10.55 9.38 -10.94
C ASP A 166 11.17 10.49 -10.06
N THR A 167 10.59 10.80 -8.90
CA THR A 167 11.21 11.71 -7.91
C THR A 167 12.33 11.03 -7.15
N MET A 168 12.18 9.76 -6.77
CA MET A 168 13.21 9.02 -6.03
C MET A 168 14.54 8.94 -6.78
N GLY A 169 14.50 8.68 -8.09
CA GLY A 169 15.71 8.67 -8.92
C GLY A 169 16.44 10.02 -8.91
N ARG A 170 15.68 11.13 -8.88
CA ARG A 170 16.24 12.49 -8.83
C ARG A 170 16.84 12.83 -7.47
N GLU A 171 16.20 12.41 -6.37
CA GLU A 171 16.70 12.63 -5.03
C GLU A 171 18.03 11.90 -4.80
N LYS A 172 18.13 10.63 -5.22
CA LYS A 172 19.38 9.85 -5.14
C LYS A 172 20.50 10.48 -5.97
N MET A 173 20.24 10.85 -7.23
CA MET A 173 21.22 11.55 -8.06
C MET A 173 21.70 12.87 -7.44
N ALA A 174 20.80 13.64 -6.82
CA ALA A 174 21.17 14.89 -6.16
C ALA A 174 22.05 14.67 -4.92
N GLN A 175 21.84 13.58 -4.18
CA GLN A 175 22.68 13.19 -3.04
C GLN A 175 24.08 12.77 -3.50
N GLU A 176 24.18 11.93 -4.53
CA GLU A 176 25.46 11.51 -5.11
C GLU A 176 26.28 12.72 -5.58
N VAL A 177 25.64 13.68 -6.27
CA VAL A 177 26.30 14.91 -6.72
C VAL A 177 26.79 15.77 -5.54
N LYS A 178 26.02 15.87 -4.45
CA LYS A 178 26.43 16.62 -3.25
C LYS A 178 27.60 15.95 -2.54
N ALA A 179 27.54 14.64 -2.33
CA ALA A 179 28.62 13.88 -1.71
C ALA A 179 29.93 13.99 -2.53
N ASP A 180 29.85 13.89 -3.85
CA ASP A 180 30.97 14.11 -4.77
C ASP A 180 31.57 15.52 -4.65
N GLN A 181 30.72 16.55 -4.47
CA GLN A 181 31.18 17.93 -4.32
C GLN A 181 31.85 18.16 -2.96
N GLU A 182 31.30 17.61 -1.89
CA GLU A 182 31.87 17.69 -0.54
C GLU A 182 33.22 16.97 -0.46
N GLN A 183 33.32 15.75 -1.02
CA GLN A 183 34.58 15.01 -1.08
C GLN A 183 35.67 15.77 -1.86
N LYS A 184 35.30 16.37 -3.00
CA LYS A 184 36.23 17.21 -3.78
C LYS A 184 36.70 18.45 -3.02
N LEU A 185 35.82 19.04 -2.19
CA LEU A 185 36.17 20.19 -1.37
C LEU A 185 37.13 19.80 -0.23
N ASP A 186 36.86 18.70 0.44
CA ASP A 186 37.73 18.16 1.51
C ASP A 186 39.12 17.79 0.97
N ASP A 187 39.20 17.16 -0.21
CA ASP A 187 40.46 16.82 -0.88
C ASP A 187 41.28 18.07 -1.25
N LEU A 188 40.63 19.20 -1.55
CA LEU A 188 41.29 20.47 -1.84
C LEU A 188 41.79 21.15 -0.57
N LEU A 189 41.00 21.11 0.51
CA LEU A 189 41.35 21.68 1.80
C LEU A 189 42.44 20.89 2.52
N GLY A 190 42.47 19.55 2.39
CA GLY A 190 43.51 18.69 2.96
C GLY A 190 44.87 18.77 2.25
N LYS A 191 44.96 19.49 1.13
CA LYS A 191 46.21 19.74 0.38
C LYS A 191 46.81 21.14 0.63
N LEU A 192 46.14 21.98 1.43
CA LEU A 192 46.62 23.28 1.91
C LEU A 192 47.28 23.14 3.28
#